data_AF-A0A0F9TA62-F1
#
_entry.id   AF-A0A0F9TA62-F1
#
_cell.length_a   1.000
_cell.length_b   1.000
_cell.length_c   1.000
_cell.angle_alpha   90.00
_cell.angle_beta   90.00
_cell.angle_gamma   90.00
#
_symmetry.space_group_name_H-M   'P 1'
#
loop_
_entity.id
_entity.type
_entity.pdbx_description
1 polymer ?
#
loop_
_entity_poly.entity_id
_entity_poly.type
_entity_poly.pdbx_seq_one_letter_code
_entity_poly.pdbx_strand_id
1 'polypeptide(L)'
;MQKQILNEENAVKEVLQILRNKLNYQWDNIHFLNRNRYCVVTGEPTVAILLKREPFYTFGKKFRDMGAKGVGDTINTKHLKEFVQYKVEIIYTIFPDGKLYSISLQDFLLNSYSWVQKEGTSVRSCSIHLFKRVN
;
A
#
# COMPACT_ATOMS: atom_id res chain seq x y z
N MET A 1 -14.12 11.29 -21.37
CA MET A 1 -13.53 10.21 -20.54
C MET A 1 -14.03 10.38 -19.11
N GLN A 2 -15.05 9.62 -18.70
CA GLN A 2 -15.53 9.65 -17.32
C GLN A 2 -14.42 9.09 -16.42
N LYS A 3 -13.84 9.94 -15.56
CA LYS A 3 -13.00 9.46 -14.45
C LYS A 3 -13.91 8.59 -13.60
N GLN A 4 -13.74 7.26 -13.66
CA GLN A 4 -14.30 6.38 -12.65
C GLN A 4 -13.73 6.84 -11.30
N ILE A 5 -14.55 7.56 -10.55
CA ILE A 5 -14.31 7.82 -9.14
C ILE A 5 -14.47 6.45 -8.50
N LEU A 6 -13.35 5.72 -8.38
CA LEU A 6 -13.30 4.54 -7.55
C LEU A 6 -13.78 5.00 -6.16
N ASN A 7 -14.97 4.55 -5.76
CA ASN A 7 -15.51 4.91 -4.45
C ASN A 7 -14.54 4.31 -3.42
N GLU A 8 -13.85 5.19 -2.69
CA GLU A 8 -12.79 4.83 -1.76
C GLU A 8 -13.27 3.77 -0.76
N GLU A 9 -14.52 3.89 -0.32
CA GLU A 9 -15.17 2.93 0.57
C GLU A 9 -15.31 1.56 -0.07
N ASN A 10 -15.58 1.47 -1.38
CA ASN A 10 -15.70 0.19 -2.07
C ASN A 10 -14.36 -0.52 -2.17
N ALA A 11 -13.27 0.22 -2.43
CA ALA A 11 -11.92 -0.36 -2.46
C ALA A 11 -11.48 -0.86 -1.09
N VAL A 12 -11.75 -0.10 -0.02
CA VAL A 12 -11.50 -0.56 1.35
C VAL A 12 -12.34 -1.80 1.67
N LYS A 13 -13.64 -1.78 1.36
CA LYS A 13 -14.56 -2.91 1.60
C LYS A 13 -14.11 -4.17 0.87
N GLU A 14 -13.63 -4.05 -0.37
CA GLU A 14 -13.11 -5.19 -1.14
C GLU A 14 -11.92 -5.85 -0.44
N VAL A 15 -10.93 -5.06 -0.03
CA VAL A 15 -9.77 -5.57 0.70
C VAL A 15 -10.19 -6.23 2.01
N LEU A 16 -11.03 -5.56 2.81
CA LEU A 16 -11.52 -6.10 4.08
C LEU A 16 -12.31 -7.39 3.90
N GLN A 17 -13.15 -7.49 2.87
CA GLN A 17 -13.89 -8.71 2.57
C GLN A 17 -12.96 -9.88 2.24
N ILE A 18 -11.89 -9.63 1.47
CA ILE A 18 -10.88 -10.65 1.16
C ILE A 18 -10.18 -11.10 2.45
N LEU A 19 -9.77 -10.17 3.31
CA LEU A 19 -9.10 -10.49 4.58
C LEU A 19 -10.01 -11.29 5.53
N ARG A 20 -11.29 -10.92 5.62
CA ARG A 20 -12.29 -11.69 6.38
C ARG A 20 -12.39 -13.11 5.88
N ASN A 21 -12.59 -13.28 4.57
CA ASN A 21 -12.87 -14.57 3.97
C ASN A 21 -11.67 -15.52 3.99
N LYS A 22 -10.46 -14.98 3.84
CA LYS A 22 -9.24 -15.78 3.69
C LYS A 22 -8.46 -15.97 4.98
N LEU A 23 -8.47 -14.98 5.86
CA LEU A 23 -7.63 -14.94 7.05
C LEU A 23 -8.45 -14.86 8.35
N ASN A 24 -9.78 -14.89 8.28
CA ASN A 24 -10.68 -14.68 9.43
C ASN A 24 -10.36 -13.39 10.21
N TYR A 25 -9.87 -12.37 9.50
CA TYR A 25 -9.46 -11.11 10.10
C TYR A 25 -10.67 -10.30 10.56
N GLN A 26 -10.62 -9.79 11.80
CA GLN A 26 -11.62 -8.90 12.38
C GLN A 26 -11.05 -7.49 12.47
N TRP A 27 -11.87 -6.50 12.14
CA TRP A 27 -11.50 -5.08 12.20
C TRP A 27 -12.43 -4.33 13.13
N ASP A 28 -11.84 -3.43 13.90
CA ASP A 28 -12.55 -2.62 14.88
C ASP A 28 -12.85 -1.23 14.34
N ASN A 29 -11.86 -0.57 13.71
CA ASN A 29 -12.01 0.78 13.18
C ASN A 29 -11.17 1.02 11.91
N ILE A 30 -11.59 2.00 11.11
CA ILE A 30 -10.91 2.43 9.88
C ILE A 30 -10.55 3.91 10.02
N HIS A 31 -9.26 4.23 9.96
CA HIS A 31 -8.71 5.58 10.01
C HIS A 31 -8.10 5.97 8.66
N PHE A 32 -8.66 6.97 8.00
CA PHE A 32 -8.11 7.50 6.74
C PHE A 32 -7.00 8.52 7.02
N LEU A 33 -5.76 8.16 6.71
CA LEU A 33 -4.59 9.06 6.87
C LEU A 33 -4.47 10.06 5.71
N ASN A 34 -4.87 9.63 4.52
CA ASN A 34 -5.00 10.48 3.35
C ASN A 34 -6.18 9.96 2.53
N ARG A 35 -7.27 10.75 2.53
CA ARG A 35 -8.45 10.45 1.73
C ARG A 35 -7.98 10.25 0.28
N ASN A 36 -8.24 9.05 -0.24
CA ASN A 36 -7.96 8.49 -1.56
C ASN A 36 -6.72 7.62 -1.68
N ARG A 37 -5.89 7.50 -0.63
CA ARG A 37 -4.59 6.85 -0.78
C ARG A 37 -4.32 5.78 0.26
N TYR A 38 -4.56 6.10 1.53
CA TYR A 38 -4.16 5.25 2.64
C TYR A 38 -5.23 5.24 3.72
N CYS A 39 -5.54 4.06 4.23
CA CYS A 39 -6.20 3.93 5.51
C CYS A 39 -5.48 2.91 6.40
N VAL A 40 -5.58 3.10 7.70
CA VAL A 40 -5.19 2.14 8.72
C VAL A 40 -6.45 1.51 9.26
N VAL A 41 -6.43 0.20 9.45
CA VAL A 41 -7.51 -0.57 10.02
C VAL A 41 -6.99 -1.18 11.31
N THR A 42 -7.56 -0.76 12.44
CA THR A 42 -7.19 -1.29 13.75
C THR A 42 -7.92 -2.61 13.97
N GLY A 43 -7.14 -3.62 14.32
CA GLY A 43 -7.55 -4.99 14.65
C GLY A 43 -6.30 -5.75 15.10
N GLU A 44 -6.39 -7.06 15.25
CA GLU A 44 -5.24 -7.92 15.52
C GLU A 44 -4.98 -8.84 14.31
N PRO A 45 -3.93 -8.60 13.50
CA PRO A 45 -2.94 -7.51 13.58
C PRO A 45 -3.44 -6.14 13.10
N THR A 46 -2.80 -5.02 13.45
CA THR A 46 -3.17 -3.71 12.86
C THR A 46 -2.60 -3.57 11.45
N VAL A 47 -3.43 -3.17 10.48
CA VAL A 47 -3.05 -3.21 9.06
C VAL A 47 -3.22 -1.85 8.36
N ALA A 48 -2.41 -1.60 7.33
CA ALA A 48 -2.61 -0.48 6.42
C ALA A 48 -3.09 -0.98 5.05
N ILE A 49 -3.98 -0.23 4.40
CA ILE A 49 -4.47 -0.51 3.05
C ILE A 49 -4.07 0.66 2.13
N LEU A 50 -3.40 0.33 1.02
CA LEU A 50 -3.07 1.28 -0.04
C LEU A 50 -4.18 1.25 -1.11
N LEU A 51 -4.91 2.36 -1.23
CA LEU A 51 -6.12 2.46 -2.08
C LEU A 51 -5.84 2.96 -3.48
N LYS A 52 -4.86 3.85 -3.63
CA LYS A 52 -4.39 4.32 -4.93
C LYS A 52 -2.89 4.22 -4.99
N ARG A 53 -2.43 3.61 -6.08
CA ARG A 53 -1.06 3.74 -6.52
C ARG A 53 -0.83 5.20 -6.80
N GLU A 54 0.15 5.75 -6.14
CA GLU A 54 0.53 7.10 -6.40
C GLU A 54 1.06 7.25 -7.86
N PRO A 55 0.69 8.34 -8.57
CA PRO A 55 1.00 8.48 -9.99
C PRO A 55 2.49 8.83 -10.21
N PHE A 56 3.36 7.83 -10.35
CA PHE A 56 4.80 8.06 -10.52
C PHE A 56 5.38 7.45 -11.79
N TYR A 57 5.56 8.30 -12.79
CA TYR A 57 6.20 8.00 -14.07
C TYR A 57 7.66 7.51 -13.94
N THR A 58 8.35 7.79 -12.82
CA THR A 58 9.76 7.44 -12.59
C THR A 58 9.99 6.13 -11.81
N PHE A 59 8.96 5.63 -11.11
CA PHE A 59 9.10 4.47 -10.21
C PHE A 59 9.40 3.17 -10.97
N GLY A 60 8.68 2.91 -12.07
CA GLY A 60 8.90 1.72 -12.90
C GLY A 60 10.22 1.74 -13.68
N LYS A 61 10.81 2.93 -13.92
CA LYS A 61 12.09 3.07 -14.65
C LYS A 61 13.28 2.71 -13.75
N LYS A 62 13.35 3.27 -12.53
CA LYS A 62 14.46 2.99 -11.60
C LYS A 62 14.61 1.51 -11.24
N PHE A 63 13.51 0.80 -10.98
CA PHE A 63 13.56 -0.64 -10.69
C PHE A 63 13.91 -1.48 -11.92
N ARG A 64 13.54 -1.03 -13.13
CA ARG A 64 13.96 -1.66 -14.38
C ARG A 64 15.48 -1.59 -14.55
N ASP A 65 16.09 -0.45 -14.24
CA ASP A 65 17.54 -0.26 -14.26
C ASP A 65 18.26 -1.14 -13.20
N MET A 66 17.54 -1.58 -12.17
CA MET A 66 18.00 -2.54 -11.14
C MET A 66 17.61 -4.01 -11.44
N GLY A 67 17.12 -4.31 -12.66
CA GLY A 67 16.74 -5.67 -13.06
C GLY A 67 15.39 -6.17 -12.54
N ALA A 68 14.61 -5.34 -11.85
CA ALA A 68 13.25 -5.66 -11.39
C ALA A 68 12.20 -5.25 -12.44
N LYS A 69 11.07 -5.96 -12.51
CA LYS A 69 10.03 -5.77 -13.56
C LYS A 69 9.30 -4.41 -13.56
N GLY A 70 9.76 -3.42 -12.80
CA GLY A 70 9.21 -2.06 -12.80
C GLY A 70 7.81 -1.94 -12.16
N VAL A 71 7.40 -2.93 -11.37
CA VAL A 71 6.12 -2.96 -10.65
C VAL A 71 6.38 -3.02 -9.15
N GLY A 72 5.58 -2.31 -8.36
CA GLY A 72 5.71 -2.18 -6.91
C GLY A 72 4.89 -0.99 -6.40
N ASP A 73 5.08 -0.60 -5.15
CA ASP A 73 4.35 0.54 -4.57
C ASP A 73 5.26 1.54 -3.86
N THR A 74 4.71 2.73 -3.65
CA THR A 74 5.40 3.88 -3.09
C THR A 74 4.53 4.53 -2.02
N ILE A 75 5.13 4.86 -0.88
CA ILE A 75 4.43 5.46 0.25
C ILE A 75 5.15 6.74 0.66
N ASN A 76 4.37 7.80 0.91
CA ASN A 76 4.87 9.05 1.47
C ASN A 76 5.51 8.79 2.85
N THR A 77 6.70 9.34 3.08
CA THR A 77 7.42 9.18 4.36
C THR A 77 6.65 9.76 5.55
N LYS A 78 5.84 10.80 5.36
CA LYS A 78 4.93 11.33 6.41
C LYS A 78 3.93 10.26 6.85
N HIS A 79 3.27 9.61 5.89
CA HIS A 79 2.28 8.58 6.18
C HIS A 79 2.91 7.28 6.69
N LEU A 80 4.14 6.94 6.27
CA LEU A 80 4.90 5.84 6.88
C LEU A 80 5.19 6.07 8.37
N LYS A 81 5.46 7.32 8.79
CA LYS A 81 5.61 7.64 10.22
C LYS A 81 4.30 7.42 10.97
N GLU A 82 3.17 7.79 10.37
CA GLU A 82 1.86 7.51 10.94
C GLU A 82 1.63 5.99 11.03
N PHE A 83 1.99 5.18 10.03
CA PHE A 83 1.87 3.71 10.09
C PHE A 83 2.64 3.14 11.30
N VAL A 84 3.84 3.64 11.57
CA VAL A 84 4.64 3.24 12.74
C VAL A 84 3.94 3.65 14.05
N GLN A 85 3.37 4.86 14.12
CA GLN A 85 2.64 5.34 15.30
C GLN A 85 1.39 4.51 15.59
N TYR A 86 0.67 4.09 14.54
CA TYR A 86 -0.48 3.20 14.63
C TYR A 86 -0.10 1.74 14.87
N LYS A 87 1.20 1.40 14.98
CA LYS A 87 1.69 0.02 15.12
C LYS A 87 1.21 -0.90 13.99
N VAL A 88 1.17 -0.39 12.76
CA VAL A 88 0.85 -1.20 11.57
C VAL A 88 1.86 -2.34 11.44
N GLU A 89 1.36 -3.56 11.35
CA GLU A 89 2.17 -4.76 11.19
C GLU A 89 2.25 -5.17 9.72
N ILE A 90 1.14 -5.04 8.98
CA ILE A 90 1.02 -5.50 7.59
C ILE A 90 0.44 -4.40 6.71
N ILE A 91 1.03 -4.23 5.52
CA ILE A 91 0.54 -3.35 4.46
C ILE A 91 -0.09 -4.22 3.38
N TYR A 92 -1.33 -3.91 3.00
CA TYR A 92 -2.07 -4.55 1.93
C TYR A 92 -2.28 -3.60 0.75
N THR A 93 -2.23 -4.13 -0.47
CA THR A 93 -2.43 -3.38 -1.71
C THR A 93 -2.98 -4.29 -2.81
N ILE A 94 -3.86 -3.75 -3.67
CA ILE A 94 -4.31 -4.44 -4.88
C ILE A 94 -3.48 -3.95 -6.06
N PHE A 95 -2.76 -4.87 -6.72
CA PHE A 95 -1.97 -4.56 -7.91
C PHE A 95 -2.84 -4.59 -9.19
N PRO A 96 -2.34 -4.10 -10.36
CA PRO A 96 -3.12 -4.02 -11.60
C PRO A 96 -3.67 -5.35 -12.13
N ASP A 97 -3.18 -6.49 -11.63
CA ASP A 97 -3.72 -7.81 -11.92
C ASP A 97 -5.01 -8.12 -11.13
N GLY A 98 -5.48 -7.17 -10.32
CA GLY A 98 -6.67 -7.30 -9.49
C GLY A 98 -6.48 -8.23 -8.30
N LYS A 99 -5.23 -8.59 -7.94
CA LYS A 99 -4.96 -9.48 -6.81
C LYS A 99 -4.49 -8.68 -5.60
N LEU A 100 -4.84 -9.19 -4.41
CA LEU A 100 -4.40 -8.65 -3.14
C LEU A 100 -3.01 -9.17 -2.78
N TYR A 101 -2.14 -8.26 -2.40
CA TYR A 101 -0.78 -8.53 -1.96
C TYR A 101 -0.52 -7.90 -0.60
N SER A 102 0.41 -8.49 0.14
CA SER A 102 0.83 -8.02 1.46
C SER A 102 2.34 -7.94 1.61
N ILE A 103 2.78 -7.04 2.48
CA ILE A 103 4.16 -6.97 2.95
C ILE A 103 4.14 -6.55 4.42
N SER A 104 5.04 -7.06 5.25
CA SER A 104 5.16 -6.55 6.62
C SER A 104 5.68 -5.11 6.59
N LEU A 105 5.31 -4.28 7.56
CA LEU A 105 5.86 -2.92 7.66
C LEU A 105 7.40 -2.97 7.79
N GLN A 106 7.92 -3.92 8.56
CA GLN A 106 9.35 -4.12 8.74
C GLN A 106 10.06 -4.45 7.41
N ASP A 107 9.54 -5.41 6.65
CA ASP A 107 10.13 -5.79 5.35
C ASP A 107 10.07 -4.62 4.38
N PHE A 108 8.97 -3.86 4.37
CA PHE A 108 8.88 -2.65 3.55
C PHE A 108 9.94 -1.62 3.96
N LEU A 109 10.12 -1.36 5.26
CA LEU A 109 11.10 -0.39 5.75
C LEU A 109 12.55 -0.84 5.53
N LEU A 110 12.85 -2.13 5.53
CA LEU A 110 14.20 -2.64 5.25
C LEU A 110 14.52 -2.65 3.76
N ASN A 111 13.55 -3.04 2.92
CA ASN A 111 13.79 -3.31 1.50
C ASN A 111 13.30 -2.20 0.56
N SER A 112 12.83 -1.06 1.08
CA SER A 112 12.43 0.08 0.27
C SER A 112 13.53 1.12 0.12
N TYR A 113 13.61 1.70 -1.09
CA TYR A 113 14.51 2.78 -1.42
C TYR A 113 13.84 4.15 -1.23
N SER A 114 14.58 5.10 -0.64
CA SER A 114 14.13 6.47 -0.41
C SER A 114 14.44 7.38 -1.60
N TRP A 115 13.50 8.23 -1.99
CA TRP A 115 13.71 9.24 -3.03
C TRP A 115 12.70 10.38 -2.90
N VAL A 116 12.87 11.42 -3.73
CA VAL A 116 12.04 12.62 -3.75
C VAL A 116 11.32 12.73 -5.08
N GLN A 117 10.01 12.96 -5.03
CA GLN A 117 9.17 13.15 -6.20
C GLN A 117 9.27 14.55 -6.79
N LYS A 118 8.69 14.71 -7.99
CA LYS A 118 8.32 16.05 -8.47
C LYS A 118 7.50 16.72 -7.36
N GLU A 119 7.79 17.99 -7.07
CA GLU A 119 7.21 18.77 -5.96
C GLU A 119 7.82 18.55 -4.56
N GLY A 120 8.92 17.79 -4.44
CA GLY A 120 9.69 17.74 -3.17
C GLY A 120 9.17 16.73 -2.14
N THR A 121 8.15 15.93 -2.48
CA THR A 121 7.61 14.92 -1.58
C THR A 121 8.58 13.75 -1.40
N SER A 122 9.02 13.52 -0.15
CA SER A 122 9.89 12.40 0.21
C SER A 122 9.10 11.11 0.37
N VAL A 123 9.53 10.07 -0.32
CA VAL A 123 8.83 8.79 -0.39
C VAL A 123 9.78 7.60 -0.25
N ARG A 124 9.20 6.44 0.06
CA ARG A 124 9.88 5.15 0.02
C ARG A 124 9.15 4.18 -0.90
N SER A 125 9.93 3.38 -1.59
CA SER A 125 9.49 2.61 -2.76
C SER A 125 9.99 1.18 -2.71
N CYS A 126 9.09 0.22 -2.91
CA CYS A 126 9.36 -1.21 -2.77
C CYS A 126 8.87 -1.99 -4.00
N SER A 127 9.66 -2.95 -4.48
CA SER A 127 9.33 -3.80 -5.62
C SER A 127 8.21 -4.80 -5.29
N ILE A 128 7.32 -5.10 -6.26
CA ILE A 128 6.24 -6.08 -6.09
C ILE A 128 6.75 -7.47 -5.69
N HIS A 129 7.97 -7.84 -6.07
CA HIS A 129 8.56 -9.15 -5.75
C HIS A 129 8.75 -9.40 -4.25
N LEU A 130 8.77 -8.32 -3.45
CA LEU A 130 8.86 -8.39 -2.00
C LEU A 130 7.47 -8.54 -1.34
N PHE A 131 6.40 -8.41 -2.11
CA PHE A 131 5.04 -8.61 -1.64
C PHE A 131 4.62 -10.06 -1.83
N LYS A 132 3.93 -10.60 -0.82
CA LYS A 132 3.33 -11.94 -0.84
C LYS A 132 1.89 -11.84 -1.33
N ARG A 133 1.50 -12.73 -2.24
CA ARG A 133 0.11 -12.81 -2.70
C ARG A 133 -0.78 -13.40 -1.61
N VAL A 134 -1.93 -12.78 -1.36
CA VAL A 134 -2.93 -13.27 -0.39
C VAL A 134 -3.86 -14.25 -1.12
N ASN A 135 -3.57 -15.54 -1.00
CA ASN A 135 -4.30 -16.64 -1.63
C ASN A 135 -5.55 -17.04 -0.86
#